data_AF-A0A957S8M0-F1
#
_entry.id   AF-A0A957S8M0-F1
#
_cell.length_a   1.000
_cell.length_b   1.000
_cell.length_c   1.000
_cell.angle_alpha   90.00
_cell.angle_beta   90.00
_cell.angle_gamma   90.00
#
_symmetry.space_group_name_H-M   'P 1'
#
loop_
_entity.id
_entity.type
_entity.pdbx_description
1 polymer ?
#
loop_
_entity_poly.entity_id
_entity_poly.type
_entity_poly.pdbx_seq_one_letter_code
_entity_poly.pdbx_strand_id
1 'polypeptide(L)' 'HIKAVLTGSELTIPIRDGALALGTWQGIYLCEHRDRGGGRRLIITIQGQVR' A
#
# COMPACT_ATOMS: atom_id res chain seq x y z
N HIS A 1 -13.01 -5.77 -10.63
CA HIS A 1 -13.28 -4.33 -10.70
C HIS A 1 -14.01 -3.84 -9.45
N ILE A 2 -15.24 -4.29 -9.15
CA ILE A 2 -15.98 -3.85 -7.96
C ILE A 2 -15.18 -4.02 -6.65
N LYS A 3 -14.58 -5.21 -6.42
CA LYS A 3 -13.76 -5.45 -5.22
C LYS A 3 -12.64 -4.41 -5.04
N ALA A 4 -11.93 -4.06 -6.13
CA ALA A 4 -10.83 -3.10 -6.11
C ALA A 4 -11.31 -1.66 -5.83
N VAL A 5 -12.50 -1.28 -6.30
CA VAL A 5 -13.10 0.02 -5.97
C VAL A 5 -13.44 0.09 -4.48
N LEU A 6 -13.91 -1.02 -3.91
CA LEU A 6 -14.29 -1.07 -2.49
C LEU A 6 -13.08 -1.14 -1.54
N THR A 7 -12.03 -1.86 -1.91
CA THR A 7 -10.83 -2.01 -1.07
C THR A 7 -9.78 -0.92 -1.30
N GLY A 8 -9.92 -0.15 -2.38
CA GLY A 8 -8.89 0.78 -2.84
C GLY A 8 -7.79 0.08 -3.63
N SER A 9 -7.07 0.89 -4.41
CA SER A 9 -5.91 0.50 -5.24
C SER A 9 -4.63 1.23 -4.85
N GLU A 10 -4.70 2.10 -3.86
CA GLU A 10 -3.58 2.88 -3.33
C GLU A 10 -3.75 3.11 -1.84
N LEU A 11 -2.67 3.52 -1.20
CA LEU A 11 -2.63 3.82 0.22
C LEU A 11 -1.54 4.84 0.50
N THR A 12 -1.79 5.76 1.42
CA THR A 12 -0.81 6.72 1.91
C THR A 12 -0.42 6.32 3.34
N ILE A 13 0.87 6.12 3.59
CA ILE A 13 1.39 5.74 4.90
C ILE A 13 2.34 6.84 5.40
N PRO A 14 2.15 7.35 6.62
CA PRO A 14 3.10 8.28 7.23
C PRO A 14 4.44 7.61 7.47
N ILE A 15 5.53 8.33 7.23
CA ILE A 15 6.89 7.91 7.56
C ILE A 15 7.38 8.78 8.71
N ARG A 16 7.92 8.16 9.75
CA ARG A 16 8.47 8.83 10.92
C ARG A 16 9.79 8.18 11.30
N ASP A 17 10.81 8.99 11.58
CA ASP A 17 12.12 8.53 12.04
C ASP A 17 12.72 7.43 11.13
N GLY A 18 12.50 7.55 9.80
CA GLY A 18 12.99 6.60 8.79
C GLY A 18 12.18 5.30 8.65
N ALA A 19 11.08 5.13 9.39
CA ALA A 19 10.24 3.93 9.35
C ALA A 19 8.78 4.24 8.98
N LEU A 20 8.08 3.25 8.42
CA LEU A 20 6.62 3.33 8.22
C LEU A 20 5.94 3.37 9.59
N ALA A 21 5.09 4.38 9.82
CA ALA A 21 4.37 4.55 11.08
C ALA A 21 3.12 3.66 11.13
N LEU A 22 3.32 2.34 11.16
CA LEU A 22 2.27 1.35 11.30
C LEU A 22 1.99 1.07 12.78
N GLY A 23 0.71 0.88 13.13
CA GLY A 23 0.31 0.33 14.42
C GLY A 23 0.65 -1.16 14.53
N THR A 24 0.66 -1.69 15.75
CA THR A 24 1.05 -3.08 16.07
C THR A 24 0.38 -4.15 15.21
N TRP A 25 -0.85 -3.88 14.76
CA TRP A 25 -1.67 -4.83 13.99
C TRP A 25 -1.92 -4.40 12.54
N GLN A 26 -1.30 -3.30 12.09
CA GLN A 26 -1.44 -2.85 10.71
C GLN A 26 -0.48 -3.60 9.80
N GLY A 27 -1.01 -4.12 8.69
CA GLY A 27 -0.24 -4.74 7.61
C GLY A 27 -0.64 -4.15 6.27
N ILE A 28 0.31 -4.18 5.33
CA ILE A 28 0.09 -3.72 3.95
C ILE A 28 -0.07 -4.94 3.08
N TYR A 29 -1.18 -5.02 2.34
CA TYR A 29 -1.53 -6.18 1.54
C TYR A 29 -1.76 -5.80 0.08
N LEU A 30 -1.23 -6.62 -0.83
CA LEU A 30 -1.58 -6.60 -2.24
C LEU A 30 -2.70 -7.63 -2.48
N CYS A 31 -3.91 -7.14 -2.74
CA CYS A 31 -5.06 -8.00 -3.01
C CYS A 31 -5.22 -8.27 -4.51
N GLU A 32 -4.73 -9.43 -5.00
CA GLU A 32 -5.10 -9.94 -6.33
C GLU A 32 -6.48 -10.59 -6.26
N HIS A 33 -7.45 -10.01 -6.96
CA HIS A 33 -8.85 -10.45 -6.92
C HIS A 33 -9.23 -11.40 -8.06
N ARG A 34 -8.30 -11.74 -8.95
CA ARG A 34 -8.53 -12.64 -10.08
C ARG A 34 -7.92 -14.01 -9.77
N ASP A 35 -8.67 -15.06 -10.07
CA ASP A 35 -8.24 -16.45 -9.85
C ASP A 35 -7.01 -16.83 -10.69
N ARG A 36 -6.87 -16.19 -11.87
CA ARG A 36 -5.69 -16.29 -12.74
C ARG A 36 -5.02 -14.93 -12.86
N GLY A 37 -4.46 -14.50 -11.74
CA GLY A 37 -3.64 -13.30 -11.66
C GLY A 37 -2.35 -13.42 -12.46
N GLY A 38 -1.79 -12.27 -12.81
CA GLY A 38 -0.44 -12.15 -13.39
C GLY A 38 0.43 -11.30 -12.49
N GLY A 39 1.70 -11.12 -12.87
CA GLY A 39 2.63 -10.25 -12.16
C GLY A 39 2.06 -8.86 -11.93
N ARG A 40 2.28 -8.30 -10.74
CA ARG A 40 1.82 -6.96 -10.36
C ARG A 40 3.02 -6.03 -10.21
N ARG A 41 2.83 -4.78 -10.56
CA ARG A 41 3.79 -3.70 -10.38
C ARG A 41 3.20 -2.69 -9.40
N LEU A 42 3.93 -2.43 -8.33
CA LEU A 42 3.60 -1.38 -7.38
C LEU A 42 4.48 -0.17 -7.67
N ILE A 43 3.91 1.03 -7.51
CA ILE A 43 4.64 2.28 -7.57
C ILE A 43 4.68 2.83 -6.15
N ILE A 44 5.88 3.17 -5.68
CA ILE A 44 6.09 3.73 -4.36
C ILE A 44 6.66 5.13 -4.55
N THR A 45 5.97 6.12 -4.02
CA THR A 45 6.41 7.52 -4.03
C THR A 45 6.65 7.93 -2.59
N ILE A 46 7.86 8.37 -2.29
CA ILE A 46 8.24 8.88 -0.97
C ILE A 46 8.42 10.39 -1.10
N GLN A 47 7.71 11.14 -0.25
CA GLN A 47 7.78 12.59 -0.18
C GLN A 47 7.90 13.02 1.26
N GLY A 48 8.79 13.98 1.52
CA GLY A 48 9.08 14.49 2.85
C GLY A 48 10.32 15.36 2.86
N GLN A 49 10.70 15.84 4.04
CA GLN A 49 11.91 16.64 4.25
C GLN A 49 12.77 15.96 5.31
N VAL A 50 14.09 15.99 5.11
CA VAL A 50 15.04 15.65 6.15
C VAL A 50 15.05 16.80 7.13
N ARG A 51 14.75 16.51 8.40
CA ARG A 51 14.95 17.46 9.49
C ARG A 51 16.14 17.02 10.31
#